data_AF-A0A520DWN6-F1
#
_entry.id   AF-A0A520DWN6-F1
#
_cell.length_a   1.000
_cell.length_b   1.000
_cell.length_c   1.000
_cell.angle_alpha   90.00
_cell.angle_beta   90.00
_cell.angle_gamma   90.00
#
_symmetry.space_group_name_H-M   'P 1'
#
loop_
_entity.id
_entity.type
_entity.pdbx_description
1 polymer ?
#
loop_
_entity_poly.entity_id
_entity_poly.type
_entity_poly.pdbx_seq_one_letter_code
_entity_poly.pdbx_strand_id
1 'polypeptide(L)'
;MAKFIDWKSNWFNSNFELFIEGVQKGAITFSTWKSDAEATLENESYFFKSVGFWKPKTNIIDQKTNKVVGVITYGNWKFEATINMDSGAQYAWKPTSFWKSKWLLSNNNNTNIMYSAGKRMGSITADTENKLLIVAGLFIKQIYNRRAAAAV
;
A
#
# COMPACT_ATOMS: atom_id res chain seq x y z
N MET A 1 -17.64 3.28 9.24
CA MET A 1 -17.11 4.42 10.04
C MET A 1 -15.74 4.77 9.48
N ALA A 2 -15.32 6.04 9.53
CA ALA A 2 -13.98 6.42 9.05
C ALA A 2 -12.91 5.90 10.02
N LYS A 3 -11.94 5.14 9.52
CA LYS A 3 -10.82 4.59 10.29
C LYS A 3 -9.61 5.51 10.15
N PHE A 4 -9.04 5.88 11.30
CA PHE A 4 -7.82 6.66 11.36
C PHE A 4 -6.66 5.77 11.80
N ILE A 5 -5.59 5.76 11.00
CA ILE A 5 -4.40 4.93 11.24
C ILE A 5 -3.17 5.80 11.11
N ASP A 6 -2.34 5.81 12.13
CA ASP A 6 -1.02 6.42 12.05
C ASP A 6 -0.01 5.38 11.60
N TRP A 7 0.99 5.81 10.83
CA TRP A 7 2.08 4.93 10.42
C TRP A 7 3.42 5.62 10.61
N LYS A 8 4.44 4.84 10.93
CA LYS A 8 5.83 5.31 11.00
C LYS A 8 6.75 4.33 10.28
N SER A 9 7.80 4.86 9.66
CA SER A 9 8.84 4.12 8.94
C SER A 9 10.08 3.97 9.80
N ASN A 10 10.65 2.76 9.84
CA ASN A 10 11.93 2.52 10.52
C ASN A 10 13.12 2.89 9.62
N TRP A 11 14.25 3.26 10.24
CA TRP A 11 15.43 3.85 9.59
C TRP A 11 16.13 2.93 8.58
N PHE A 12 16.09 1.61 8.77
CA PHE A 12 17.00 0.70 8.07
C PHE A 12 16.35 -0.11 6.94
N ASN A 13 15.10 -0.53 7.08
CA ASN A 13 14.49 -1.51 6.15
C ASN A 13 13.32 -0.95 5.32
N SER A 14 12.99 0.34 5.47
CA SER A 14 11.75 0.92 4.93
C SER A 14 10.48 0.20 5.40
N ASN A 15 10.56 -0.49 6.54
CA ASN A 15 9.42 -1.15 7.16
C ASN A 15 8.50 -0.10 7.77
N PHE A 16 7.20 -0.36 7.72
CA PHE A 16 6.19 0.48 8.36
C PHE A 16 5.62 -0.22 9.58
N GLU A 17 5.34 0.54 10.62
CA GLU A 17 4.51 0.12 11.76
C GLU A 17 3.21 0.90 11.71
N LEU A 18 2.08 0.22 11.91
CA LEU A 18 0.73 0.76 11.82
C LEU A 18 0.10 0.82 13.21
N PHE A 19 -0.45 1.98 13.56
CA PHE A 19 -1.02 2.30 14.85
C PHE A 19 -2.48 2.68 14.71
N ILE A 20 -3.33 2.07 15.54
CA ILE A 20 -4.74 2.43 15.69
C ILE A 20 -4.89 2.82 17.16
N GLU A 21 -5.38 4.04 17.40
CA GLU A 21 -5.55 4.59 18.77
C GLU A 21 -4.25 4.53 19.59
N GLY A 22 -3.10 4.74 18.94
CA GLY A 22 -1.77 4.71 19.59
C GLY A 22 -1.21 3.30 19.85
N VAL A 23 -1.98 2.24 19.62
CA VAL A 23 -1.52 0.85 19.78
C VAL A 23 -1.05 0.30 18.44
N GLN A 24 0.12 -0.33 18.41
CA GLN A 24 0.59 -1.01 17.20
C GLN A 24 -0.35 -2.18 16.89
N LYS A 25 -1.00 -2.11 15.72
CA LYS A 25 -1.93 -3.14 15.23
C LYS A 25 -1.47 -3.79 13.93
N GLY A 26 -0.37 -3.32 13.35
CA GLY A 26 0.12 -3.89 12.10
C GLY A 26 1.54 -3.47 11.76
N ALA A 27 2.05 -4.08 10.69
CA ALA A 27 3.34 -3.73 10.13
C ALA A 27 3.38 -4.06 8.64
N ILE A 28 4.28 -3.41 7.91
CA ILE A 28 4.65 -3.79 6.55
C ILE A 28 6.16 -3.98 6.54
N THR A 29 6.60 -5.22 6.33
CA THR A 29 8.00 -5.62 6.30
C THR A 29 8.41 -5.87 4.87
N PHE A 30 9.31 -5.04 4.34
CA PHE A 30 9.81 -5.22 2.99
C PHE A 30 11.05 -6.11 3.00
N SER A 31 11.14 -6.95 1.97
CA SER A 31 12.40 -7.64 1.67
C SER A 31 13.48 -6.63 1.25
N THR A 32 14.72 -6.93 1.60
CA THR A 32 15.89 -6.05 1.34
C THR A 32 16.26 -5.99 -0.13
N TRP A 33 16.15 -7.12 -0.84
CA TRP A 33 16.66 -7.27 -2.21
C TRP A 33 15.57 -7.32 -3.28
N LYS A 34 14.32 -7.61 -2.89
CA LYS A 34 13.19 -7.71 -3.80
C LYS A 34 12.17 -6.63 -3.46
N SER A 35 11.27 -6.37 -4.40
CA SER A 35 10.09 -5.52 -4.18
C SER A 35 8.94 -6.31 -3.54
N ASP A 36 9.27 -7.31 -2.74
CA ASP A 36 8.31 -8.15 -2.02
C ASP A 36 8.15 -7.61 -0.60
N ALA A 37 6.95 -7.75 -0.04
CA ALA A 37 6.67 -7.35 1.33
C ALA A 37 5.62 -8.25 1.98
N GLU A 38 5.71 -8.37 3.30
CA GLU A 38 4.69 -8.96 4.14
C GLU A 38 3.99 -7.85 4.91
N ALA A 39 2.67 -7.85 4.91
CA ALA A 39 1.88 -6.85 5.63
C ALA A 39 0.90 -7.53 6.57
N THR A 40 0.84 -7.04 7.79
CA THR A 40 -0.15 -7.45 8.79
C THR A 40 -0.93 -6.23 9.25
N LEU A 41 -2.23 -6.41 9.43
CA LEU A 41 -3.08 -5.40 10.05
C LEU A 41 -4.20 -6.11 10.83
N GLU A 42 -4.18 -5.92 12.14
CA GLU A 42 -4.99 -6.62 13.13
C GLU A 42 -4.82 -8.14 12.97
N ASN A 43 -5.88 -8.85 12.59
CA ASN A 43 -5.88 -10.31 12.46
C ASN A 43 -5.71 -10.77 11.01
N GLU A 44 -5.34 -9.89 10.09
CA GLU A 44 -5.16 -10.19 8.66
C GLU A 44 -3.71 -10.05 8.24
N SER A 45 -3.29 -10.89 7.30
CA SER A 45 -1.90 -10.97 6.86
C SER A 45 -1.86 -11.23 5.36
N TYR A 46 -1.05 -10.43 4.67
CA TYR A 46 -0.99 -10.36 3.22
C TYR A 46 0.47 -10.39 2.75
N PHE A 47 0.73 -11.16 1.71
CA PHE A 47 2.03 -11.21 1.05
C PHE A 47 1.96 -10.54 -0.32
N PHE A 48 2.75 -9.49 -0.47
CA PHE A 48 2.93 -8.74 -1.72
C PHE A 48 4.11 -9.34 -2.47
N LYS A 49 3.82 -10.02 -3.58
CA LYS A 49 4.83 -10.65 -4.43
C LYS A 49 4.96 -9.91 -5.75
N SER A 50 6.05 -9.20 -5.95
CA SER A 50 6.35 -8.50 -7.19
C SER A 50 6.87 -9.48 -8.24
N VAL A 51 6.27 -9.46 -9.42
CA VAL A 51 6.58 -10.35 -10.55
C VAL A 51 6.70 -9.57 -11.85
N GLY A 52 7.55 -10.06 -12.75
CA GLY A 52 7.77 -9.48 -14.08
C GLY A 52 8.92 -8.47 -14.12
N PHE A 53 9.77 -8.61 -15.15
CA PHE A 53 10.94 -7.75 -15.39
C PHE A 53 10.59 -6.51 -16.24
N TRP A 54 9.73 -6.69 -17.26
CA TRP A 54 9.38 -5.65 -18.23
C TRP A 54 8.11 -4.87 -17.87
N LYS A 55 7.10 -5.56 -17.34
CA LYS A 55 5.86 -4.97 -16.82
C LYS A 55 5.70 -5.43 -15.38
N PRO A 56 6.38 -4.80 -14.41
CA PRO A 56 6.30 -5.21 -13.03
C PRO A 56 4.85 -5.10 -12.57
N LYS A 57 4.33 -6.16 -11.98
CA LYS A 57 3.04 -6.21 -11.29
C LYS A 57 3.26 -6.84 -9.92
N THR A 58 2.37 -6.59 -8.98
CA THR A 58 2.46 -7.21 -7.66
C THR A 58 1.21 -7.99 -7.38
N ASN A 59 1.35 -9.29 -7.12
CA ASN A 59 0.24 -10.12 -6.66
C ASN A 59 0.08 -9.91 -5.15
N ILE A 60 -1.17 -9.77 -4.72
CA ILE A 60 -1.54 -9.71 -3.31
C ILE A 60 -2.08 -11.07 -2.94
N ILE A 61 -1.39 -11.78 -2.05
CA ILE A 61 -1.74 -13.12 -1.59
C ILE A 61 -2.22 -13.00 -0.15
N ASP A 62 -3.43 -13.47 0.12
CA ASP A 62 -3.91 -13.63 1.50
C ASP A 62 -3.19 -14.84 2.12
N GLN A 63 -2.48 -14.62 3.24
CA GLN A 63 -1.69 -15.68 3.86
C GLN A 63 -2.53 -16.71 4.61
N LYS A 64 -3.79 -16.40 4.96
CA LYS A 64 -4.68 -17.39 5.59
C LYS A 64 -5.15 -18.43 4.58
N THR A 65 -5.56 -17.96 3.40
CA THR A 65 -6.11 -18.82 2.35
C THR A 65 -5.06 -19.27 1.33
N ASN A 66 -3.89 -18.62 1.34
CA ASN A 66 -2.83 -18.74 0.36
C ASN A 66 -3.30 -18.52 -1.10
N LYS A 67 -4.33 -17.67 -1.28
CA LYS A 67 -4.92 -17.34 -2.58
C LYS A 67 -4.56 -15.92 -2.99
N VAL A 68 -4.43 -15.70 -4.29
CA VAL A 68 -4.29 -14.36 -4.86
C VAL A 68 -5.65 -13.67 -4.78
N VAL A 69 -5.73 -12.61 -3.98
CA VAL A 69 -6.94 -11.83 -3.73
C VAL A 69 -6.94 -10.50 -4.50
N GLY A 70 -5.80 -10.13 -5.10
CA GLY A 70 -5.72 -8.98 -5.97
C GLY A 70 -4.38 -8.85 -6.68
N VAL A 71 -4.33 -7.94 -7.65
CA VAL A 71 -3.15 -7.63 -8.46
C VAL A 71 -2.99 -6.12 -8.60
N ILE A 72 -1.82 -5.63 -8.24
CA ILE A 72 -1.40 -4.24 -8.43
C ILE A 72 -0.67 -4.12 -9.75
N THR A 73 -1.14 -3.22 -10.60
CA THR A 73 -0.48 -2.81 -11.85
C THR A 73 -0.02 -1.38 -11.73
N TYR A 74 1.23 -1.12 -12.10
CA TYR A 74 1.82 0.22 -12.06
C TYR A 74 1.69 0.88 -13.43
N GLY A 75 1.16 2.09 -13.46
CA GLY A 75 1.05 2.89 -14.67
C GLY A 75 2.40 3.39 -15.17
N ASN A 76 2.48 3.63 -16.47
CA ASN A 76 3.67 4.16 -17.15
C ASN A 76 3.86 5.68 -16.93
N TRP A 77 2.85 6.38 -16.39
CA TRP A 77 2.83 7.84 -16.25
C TRP A 77 2.59 8.25 -14.77
N LYS A 78 3.25 9.34 -14.34
CA LYS A 78 3.07 10.09 -13.07
C LYS A 78 2.63 9.30 -11.81
N PHE A 79 3.41 8.30 -11.35
CA PHE A 79 3.20 7.70 -10.02
C PHE A 79 1.76 7.21 -9.78
N GLU A 80 1.14 6.57 -10.77
CA GLU A 80 -0.22 6.04 -10.69
C GLU A 80 -0.21 4.51 -10.68
N ALA A 81 -1.05 3.90 -9.85
CA ALA A 81 -1.23 2.46 -9.84
C ALA A 81 -2.71 2.09 -9.77
N THR A 82 -3.00 0.84 -10.11
CA THR A 82 -4.35 0.29 -10.07
C THR A 82 -4.31 -1.03 -9.32
N ILE A 83 -5.23 -1.22 -8.38
CA ILE A 83 -5.44 -2.48 -7.68
C ILE A 83 -6.67 -3.14 -8.28
N ASN A 84 -6.51 -4.33 -8.82
CA ASN A 84 -7.59 -5.16 -9.33
C ASN A 84 -7.83 -6.29 -8.35
N MET A 85 -9.00 -6.34 -7.73
CA MET A 85 -9.39 -7.41 -6.81
C MET A 85 -9.90 -8.62 -7.59
N ASP A 86 -9.80 -9.80 -6.99
CA ASP A 86 -10.35 -11.05 -7.53
C ASP A 86 -11.88 -10.98 -7.73
N SER A 87 -12.58 -10.21 -6.89
CA SER A 87 -14.01 -9.91 -6.99
C SER A 87 -14.40 -9.07 -8.22
N GLY A 88 -13.42 -8.58 -8.98
CA GLY A 88 -13.63 -7.68 -10.12
C GLY A 88 -13.65 -6.19 -9.75
N ALA A 89 -13.59 -5.84 -8.45
CA ALA A 89 -13.50 -4.45 -8.02
C ALA A 89 -12.12 -3.85 -8.38
N GLN A 90 -12.13 -2.62 -8.87
CA GLN A 90 -10.92 -1.90 -9.26
C GLN A 90 -10.75 -0.61 -8.45
N TYR A 91 -9.53 -0.34 -8.00
CA TYR A 91 -9.18 0.84 -7.21
C TYR A 91 -8.02 1.58 -7.88
N ALA A 92 -8.22 2.88 -8.10
CA ALA A 92 -7.18 3.76 -8.62
C ALA A 92 -6.40 4.37 -7.45
N TRP A 93 -5.08 4.24 -7.50
CA TRP A 93 -4.15 4.87 -6.57
C TRP A 93 -3.43 6.00 -7.30
N LYS A 94 -3.60 7.24 -6.83
CA LYS A 94 -3.00 8.43 -7.46
C LYS A 94 -2.59 9.49 -6.44
N PRO A 95 -1.54 10.28 -6.70
CA PRO A 95 -1.22 11.45 -5.90
C PRO A 95 -2.34 12.50 -5.99
N THR A 96 -2.63 13.20 -4.90
CA THR A 96 -3.69 14.23 -4.88
C THR A 96 -3.20 15.63 -5.26
N SER A 97 -1.88 15.89 -5.24
CA SER A 97 -1.30 17.15 -5.71
C SER A 97 0.20 17.03 -6.03
N PHE A 98 0.77 18.09 -6.60
CA PHE A 98 2.19 18.24 -6.97
C PHE A 98 3.18 17.99 -5.81
N TRP A 99 2.72 18.02 -4.56
CA TRP A 99 3.58 17.96 -3.37
C TRP A 99 3.97 16.54 -2.94
N LYS A 100 3.56 15.48 -3.66
CA LYS A 100 3.96 14.06 -3.45
C LYS A 100 3.82 13.53 -2.01
N SER A 101 3.15 14.23 -1.12
CA SER A 101 2.98 13.88 0.30
C SER A 101 1.58 13.37 0.63
N LYS A 102 0.67 13.43 -0.34
CA LYS A 102 -0.70 12.94 -0.21
C LYS A 102 -1.11 12.12 -1.42
N TRP A 103 -1.82 11.04 -1.16
CA TRP A 103 -2.31 10.12 -2.20
C TRP A 103 -3.71 9.66 -1.84
N LEU A 104 -4.49 9.36 -2.87
CA LEU A 104 -5.84 8.86 -2.76
C LEU A 104 -5.90 7.49 -3.43
N LEU A 105 -6.43 6.52 -2.70
CA LEU A 105 -6.92 5.28 -3.27
C LEU A 105 -8.44 5.36 -3.31
N SER A 106 -9.04 5.27 -4.48
CA SER A 106 -10.49 5.33 -4.60
C SER A 106 -11.05 4.44 -5.71
N ASN A 107 -12.35 4.17 -5.63
CA ASN A 107 -13.11 3.51 -6.69
C ASN A 107 -14.42 4.27 -6.97
N ASN A 108 -15.16 3.82 -7.99
CA ASN A 108 -16.45 4.39 -8.36
C ASN A 108 -17.58 4.04 -7.35
N ASN A 109 -17.31 3.16 -6.38
CA ASN A 109 -18.28 2.69 -5.38
C ASN A 109 -18.08 3.39 -4.02
N ASN A 110 -17.70 4.67 -4.03
CA ASN A 110 -17.52 5.51 -2.83
C ASN A 110 -16.49 4.99 -1.81
N THR A 111 -15.54 4.12 -2.18
CA THR A 111 -14.38 3.84 -1.32
C THR A 111 -13.34 4.92 -1.56
N ASN A 112 -12.89 5.58 -0.50
CA ASN A 112 -11.85 6.58 -0.49
C ASN A 112 -10.92 6.37 0.72
N ILE A 113 -9.65 6.13 0.41
CA ILE A 113 -8.59 6.06 1.39
C ILE A 113 -7.59 7.17 1.09
N MET A 114 -7.52 8.14 1.99
CA MET A 114 -6.56 9.23 1.93
C MET A 114 -5.33 8.87 2.73
N TYR A 115 -4.17 8.96 2.10
CA TYR A 115 -2.88 8.75 2.70
C TYR A 115 -2.15 10.09 2.78
N SER A 116 -1.56 10.39 3.93
CA SER A 116 -0.67 11.52 4.13
C SER A 116 0.70 11.02 4.60
N ALA A 117 1.77 11.71 4.18
CA ALA A 117 3.13 11.45 4.62
C ALA A 117 3.89 12.75 4.90
N GLY A 118 4.57 12.77 6.03
CA GLY A 118 5.78 13.56 6.25
C GLY A 118 7.03 12.77 5.89
N LYS A 119 8.17 13.10 6.52
CA LYS A 119 9.48 12.46 6.24
C LYS A 119 9.53 10.97 6.58
N ARG A 120 8.98 10.56 7.73
CA ARG A 120 9.08 9.17 8.25
C ARG A 120 7.81 8.68 8.92
N MET A 121 6.75 9.45 8.86
CA MET A 121 5.48 9.13 9.48
C MET A 121 4.37 9.79 8.68
N GLY A 122 3.14 9.38 8.96
CA GLY A 122 1.97 10.00 8.39
C GLY A 122 0.72 9.31 8.90
N SER A 123 -0.39 9.64 8.26
CA SER A 123 -1.69 9.11 8.63
C SER A 123 -2.44 8.57 7.41
N ILE A 124 -3.39 7.69 7.68
CA ILE A 124 -4.33 7.12 6.73
C ILE A 124 -5.73 7.40 7.28
N THR A 125 -6.59 7.93 6.43
CA THR A 125 -8.02 8.05 6.69
C THR A 125 -8.75 7.20 5.67
N ALA A 126 -9.39 6.13 6.13
CA ALA A 126 -10.10 5.19 5.27
C ALA A 126 -11.60 5.23 5.60
N ASP A 127 -12.46 5.34 4.60
CA ASP A 127 -13.91 5.15 4.76
C ASP A 127 -14.34 3.67 4.68
N THR A 128 -13.37 2.77 4.51
CA THR A 128 -13.55 1.32 4.38
C THR A 128 -12.85 0.56 5.49
N GLU A 129 -13.41 -0.61 5.83
CA GLU A 129 -12.80 -1.58 6.74
C GLU A 129 -11.87 -2.55 6.03
N ASN A 130 -11.73 -2.44 4.70
CA ASN A 130 -10.88 -3.33 3.92
C ASN A 130 -9.40 -3.05 4.20
N LYS A 131 -8.84 -3.82 5.14
CA LYS A 131 -7.45 -3.71 5.61
C LYS A 131 -6.43 -3.97 4.51
N LEU A 132 -6.74 -4.85 3.55
CA LEU A 132 -5.89 -5.08 2.38
C LEU A 132 -5.66 -3.78 1.61
N LEU A 133 -6.73 -3.04 1.29
CA LEU A 133 -6.60 -1.79 0.54
C LEU A 133 -5.77 -0.76 1.30
N ILE A 134 -5.97 -0.68 2.62
CA ILE A 134 -5.20 0.19 3.51
C ILE A 134 -3.70 -0.10 3.39
N VAL A 135 -3.28 -1.36 3.59
CA VAL A 135 -1.85 -1.72 3.52
C VAL A 135 -1.30 -1.66 2.09
N ALA A 136 -2.11 -1.98 1.08
CA ALA A 136 -1.70 -1.94 -0.31
C ALA A 136 -1.36 -0.52 -0.80
N GLY A 137 -2.12 0.50 -0.38
CA GLY A 137 -1.81 1.89 -0.74
C GLY A 137 -0.46 2.37 -0.18
N LEU A 138 -0.12 1.99 1.06
CA LEU A 138 1.21 2.27 1.62
C LEU A 138 2.32 1.48 0.93
N PHE A 139 2.04 0.22 0.58
CA PHE A 139 2.98 -0.61 -0.18
C PHE A 139 3.33 0.04 -1.52
N ILE A 140 2.33 0.47 -2.30
CA ILE A 140 2.52 1.14 -3.60
C ILE A 140 3.41 2.38 -3.46
N LYS A 141 3.13 3.23 -2.46
CA LYS A 141 3.93 4.42 -2.16
C LYS A 141 5.40 4.07 -1.96
N GLN A 142 5.70 3.00 -1.23
CA GLN A 142 7.08 2.59 -0.97
C GLN A 142 7.76 2.00 -2.20
N ILE A 143 7.05 1.27 -3.06
CA ILE A 143 7.58 0.81 -4.34
C ILE A 143 8.00 2.00 -5.21
N TYR A 144 7.17 3.04 -5.30
CA TYR A 144 7.52 4.25 -6.03
C TYR A 144 8.70 5.00 -5.42
N ASN A 145 8.80 5.07 -4.09
CA ASN A 145 9.97 5.65 -3.42
C ASN A 145 11.26 4.88 -3.74
N ARG A 146 11.23 3.54 -3.72
CA ARG A 146 12.39 2.70 -4.06
C ARG A 146 12.79 2.88 -5.53
N ARG A 147 11.83 2.95 -6.46
CA ARG A 147 12.11 3.21 -7.88
C ARG A 147 12.71 4.59 -8.12
N ALA A 148 12.21 5.62 -7.42
CA ALA A 148 12.77 6.96 -7.51
C ALA A 148 14.20 7.03 -6.99
N ALA A 149 14.50 6.34 -5.87
CA ALA A 149 15.86 6.30 -5.31
C ALA A 149 16.87 5.53 -6.18
N ALA A 150 16.42 4.49 -6.90
CA ALA A 150 17.28 3.72 -7.82
C ALA A 150 17.52 4.40 -9.17
N ALA A 151 16.79 5.48 -9.48
CA ALA A 151 16.93 6.25 -10.71
C ALA A 151 17.85 7.47 -10.56
N VAL A 152 18.38 7.70 -9.35
CA VAL A 152 19.39 8.72 -9.03
C VAL A 152 20.76 8.07 -9.02
#